data_AF-A0A7K0N0B3-F1
#
_entry.id   AF-A0A7K0N0B3-F1
#
_cell.length_a   1.000
_cell.length_b   1.000
_cell.length_c   1.000
_cell.angle_alpha   90.00
_cell.angle_beta   90.00
_cell.angle_gamma   90.00
#
_symmetry.space_group_name_H-M   'P 1'
#
loop_
_entity.id
_entity.type
_entity.pdbx_description
1 polymer ?
#
loop_
_entity_poly.entity_id
_entity_poly.type
_entity_poly.pdbx_seq_one_letter_code
_entity_poly.pdbx_strand_id
1 'polypeptide(L)' 'LGGGGGGKDDFAQGGGVDSSKISQALEAITNAIAG' A
#
# COMPACT_ATOMS: atom_id res chain seq x y z
N LEU A 1 6.71 -0.62 1.84
CA LEU A 1 7.23 -1.97 1.53
C LEU A 1 8.57 -1.98 0.77
N GLY A 2 9.03 -0.85 0.19
CA GLY A 2 10.31 -0.82 -0.56
C GLY A 2 10.21 -1.39 -1.99
N GLY A 3 9.02 -1.38 -2.59
CA GLY A 3 8.77 -1.81 -3.97
C GLY A 3 7.73 -0.91 -4.65
N GLY A 4 7.41 -1.21 -5.90
CA GLY A 4 6.44 -0.46 -6.71
C GLY A 4 5.03 -1.07 -6.71
N GLY A 5 4.11 -0.39 -7.38
CA GLY A 5 2.73 -0.84 -7.59
C GLY A 5 2.17 -0.31 -8.91
N GLY A 6 1.06 -0.90 -9.35
CA GLY A 6 0.35 -0.53 -10.58
C GLY A 6 -1.02 -1.18 -10.67
N GLY A 7 -1.86 -0.69 -11.56
CA GLY A 7 -3.22 -1.19 -11.73
C GLY A 7 -4.15 -0.19 -12.42
N LYS A 8 -5.43 -0.54 -12.48
CA LYS A 8 -6.52 0.34 -12.91
C LYS A 8 -7.19 0.97 -11.69
N ASP A 9 -8.11 1.90 -11.94
CA ASP A 9 -8.82 2.62 -10.89
C ASP A 9 -9.62 1.71 -9.95
N ASP A 10 -10.13 0.58 -10.48
CA ASP A 10 -10.91 -0.42 -9.75
C ASP A 10 -10.06 -1.54 -9.14
N PHE A 11 -8.80 -1.67 -9.59
CA PHE A 11 -7.91 -2.73 -9.13
C PHE A 11 -6.44 -2.33 -9.22
N ALA A 12 -5.82 -2.16 -8.05
CA ALA A 12 -4.40 -1.89 -7.92
C ALA A 12 -3.68 -2.96 -7.11
N GLN A 13 -2.46 -3.29 -7.53
CA GLN A 13 -1.54 -4.12 -6.76
C GLN A 13 -0.29 -3.32 -6.39
N GLY A 14 0.27 -3.63 -5.23
CA GLY A 14 1.55 -3.11 -4.78
C GLY A 14 2.33 -4.21 -4.08
N GLY A 15 3.65 -4.05 -4.03
CA GLY A 15 4.52 -4.99 -3.35
C GLY A 15 5.77 -4.34 -2.79
N GLY A 16 6.51 -5.12 -2.00
CA GLY A 16 7.85 -4.76 -1.60
C GLY A 16 8.45 -5.80 -0.67
N VAL A 17 9.77 -5.75 -0.54
CA VAL A 17 10.57 -6.80 0.09
C VAL A 17 10.67 -6.68 1.61
N ASP A 18 10.26 -5.54 2.16
CA ASP A 18 10.35 -5.25 3.59
C ASP A 18 9.02 -5.51 4.29
N SER A 19 8.88 -6.71 4.86
CA SER A 19 7.69 -7.15 5.59
C SER A 19 7.47 -6.39 6.89
N SER A 20 8.51 -5.78 7.47
CA SER A 20 8.36 -4.98 8.69
C SER A 20 7.49 -3.74 8.49
N LYS A 21 7.31 -3.30 7.23
CA LYS A 21 6.55 -2.11 6.86
C LYS A 21 5.07 -2.37 6.57
N ILE A 22 4.55 -3.56 6.86
CA ILE A 22 3.13 -3.90 6.62
C ILE A 22 2.21 -3.02 7.47
N SER A 23 2.51 -2.84 8.76
CA SER A 23 1.67 -2.01 9.64
C SER A 23 1.59 -0.55 9.18
N GLN A 24 2.72 0.02 8.76
CA GLN A 24 2.77 1.39 8.20
C GLN A 24 1.97 1.50 6.89
N ALA A 25 2.00 0.46 6.05
CA ALA A 25 1.25 0.45 4.80
C ALA A 25 -0.27 0.43 5.05
N LEU A 26 -0.73 -0.35 6.02
CA LEU A 26 -2.15 -0.38 6.40
C LEU A 26 -2.61 0.95 6.98
N GLU A 27 -1.81 1.58 7.85
CA GLU A 27 -2.09 2.92 8.39
C GLU A 27 -2.20 3.97 7.27
N ALA A 28 -1.31 3.95 6.29
CA ALA A 28 -1.36 4.85 5.15
C ALA A 28 -2.64 4.68 4.32
N ILE A 29 -3.10 3.44 4.11
CA ILE A 29 -4.38 3.15 3.42
C ILE A 29 -5.55 3.70 4.23
N THR A 30 -5.57 3.46 5.54
CA THR A 30 -6.62 4.00 6.42
C THR A 30 -6.68 5.52 6.32
N ASN A 31 -5.54 6.21 6.44
CA ASN A 31 -5.48 7.66 6.35
C ASN A 31 -5.92 8.20 4.98
N ALA A 32 -5.59 7.50 3.89
CA ALA A 32 -5.98 7.89 2.53
C ALA A 32 -7.50 7.80 2.29
N ILE A 33 -8.19 6.90 2.99
CA ILE A 33 -9.64 6.71 2.87
C ILE A 33 -10.40 7.55 3.91
N ALA A 34 -9.82 7.74 5.09
CA ALA A 34 -10.51 8.32 6.24
C ALA A 34 -10.86 9.81 6.12
N GLY A 35 -10.21 10.56 5.23
CA GLY A 35 -10.57 11.94 4.85
C GLY A 35 -10.73 12.90 6.02
#